data_AF-A0A0D6MC87-F1
#
_entry.id   AF-A0A0D6MC87-F1
#
_cell.length_a   1.000
_cell.length_b   1.000
_cell.length_c   1.000
_cell.angle_alpha   90.00
_cell.angle_beta   90.00
_cell.angle_gamma   90.00
#
_symmetry.space_group_name_H-M   'P 1'
#
loop_
_entity.id
_entity.type
_entity.pdbx_description
1 polymer ?
#
loop_
_entity_poly.entity_id
_entity_poly.type
_entity_poly.pdbx_seq_one_letter_code
_entity_poly.pdbx_strand_id
1 'polypeptide(L)'
;MSTVMTAIFCYLFDEDGFQQAGRELLKEIKRTRFCENRNEARSMRSLRWHFGIRNEDDWIHTMVTRDPVDRFLSGFVDKCIKMPLPGEYCNGCKANMTCFVIKEYERMVSELKKDRFTRTFEDRHFFPQNCFSSSIVLCGQHQ
;
A
#
# COMPACT_ATOMS: atom_id res chain seq x y z
N MET A 1 -0.63 -0.84 -1.43
CA MET A 1 -1.76 -1.75 -1.69
C MET A 1 -2.42 -1.39 -3.01
N SER A 2 -2.84 -2.37 -3.81
CA SER A 2 -3.58 -2.16 -5.06
C SER A 2 -5.03 -1.74 -4.77
N THR A 3 -5.61 -0.85 -5.56
CA THR A 3 -7.03 -0.43 -5.43
C THR A 3 -7.99 -1.60 -5.65
N VAL A 4 -7.63 -2.53 -6.53
CA VAL A 4 -8.41 -3.75 -6.79
C VAL A 4 -8.48 -4.63 -5.54
N MET A 5 -7.39 -4.73 -4.77
CA MET A 5 -7.37 -5.55 -3.54
C MET A 5 -8.29 -4.95 -2.48
N THR A 6 -8.25 -3.63 -2.28
CA THR A 6 -9.21 -2.93 -1.41
C THR A 6 -10.66 -3.10 -1.88
N ALA A 7 -10.91 -3.11 -3.19
CA ALA A 7 -12.25 -3.33 -3.75
C ALA A 7 -12.76 -4.75 -3.48
N ILE A 8 -11.90 -5.77 -3.65
CA ILE A 8 -12.26 -7.17 -3.35
C ILE A 8 -12.63 -7.32 -1.87
N PHE A 9 -11.82 -6.79 -0.95
CA PHE A 9 -12.16 -6.86 0.47
C PHE A 9 -13.38 -6.02 0.85
N CYS A 10 -13.63 -4.92 0.14
CA CYS A 10 -14.84 -4.14 0.31
C CYS A 10 -16.08 -4.92 -0.11
N TYR A 11 -16.01 -5.64 -1.24
CA TYR A 11 -17.06 -6.56 -1.68
C TYR A 11 -17.30 -7.68 -0.67
N LEU A 12 -16.24 -8.29 -0.13
CA LEU A 12 -16.36 -9.34 0.90
C LEU A 12 -16.92 -8.84 2.23
N PHE A 13 -16.80 -7.53 2.51
CA PHE A 13 -17.29 -6.93 3.74
C PHE A 13 -18.78 -6.54 3.66
N ASP A 14 -19.23 -6.03 2.51
CA ASP A 14 -20.60 -5.52 2.31
C ASP A 14 -21.03 -5.80 0.85
N GLU A 15 -21.29 -7.07 0.54
CA GLU A 15 -21.63 -7.54 -0.82
C GLU A 15 -22.89 -6.85 -1.34
N ASP A 16 -23.97 -6.87 -0.55
CA ASP A 16 -25.26 -6.28 -0.92
C ASP A 16 -25.14 -4.78 -1.19
N GLY A 17 -24.47 -4.02 -0.30
CA GLY A 17 -24.26 -2.59 -0.47
C GLY A 17 -23.37 -2.27 -1.68
N PHE A 18 -22.35 -3.09 -1.93
CA PHE A 18 -21.46 -2.91 -3.08
C PHE A 18 -22.19 -3.14 -4.41
N GLN A 19 -23.02 -4.19 -4.50
CA GLN A 19 -23.81 -4.50 -5.69
C GLN A 19 -24.95 -3.48 -5.93
N GLN A 20 -25.69 -3.10 -4.88
CA GLN A 20 -26.78 -2.12 -4.98
C GLN A 20 -26.27 -0.74 -5.42
N ALA A 21 -25.07 -0.35 -4.98
CA ALA A 21 -24.41 0.88 -5.42
C ALA A 21 -23.88 0.82 -6.87
N GLY A 22 -24.06 -0.31 -7.58
CA GLY A 22 -23.61 -0.49 -8.97
C GLY A 22 -22.09 -0.40 -9.12
N ARG A 23 -21.33 -0.79 -8.09
CA ARG A 23 -19.87 -0.69 -8.09
C ARG A 23 -19.24 -1.89 -8.80
N GLU A 24 -18.13 -1.64 -9.48
CA GLU A 24 -17.34 -2.67 -10.16
C GLU A 24 -15.92 -2.70 -9.59
N LEU A 25 -15.40 -3.91 -9.33
CA LEU A 25 -14.07 -4.12 -8.74
C LEU A 25 -12.94 -3.43 -9.50
N LEU A 26 -13.03 -3.35 -10.83
CA LEU A 26 -12.00 -2.77 -11.69
C LEU A 26 -12.12 -1.26 -11.86
N LYS A 27 -13.27 -0.67 -11.53
CA LYS A 27 -13.52 0.78 -11.65
C LYS A 27 -13.28 1.54 -10.35
N GLU A 28 -13.00 0.82 -9.26
CA GLU A 28 -12.62 1.42 -7.98
C GLU A 28 -11.26 2.11 -8.07
N ILE A 29 -11.28 3.44 -7.88
CA ILE A 29 -10.09 4.28 -7.82
C ILE A 29 -9.94 4.90 -6.44
N LYS A 30 -8.71 5.29 -6.09
CA LYS A 30 -8.36 5.83 -4.76
C LYS A 30 -9.26 6.96 -4.26
N ARG A 31 -9.83 7.77 -5.17
CA ARG A 31 -10.68 8.92 -4.85
C ARG A 31 -12.16 8.59 -4.59
N THR A 32 -12.64 7.44 -5.05
CA THR A 32 -14.08 7.11 -5.04
C THR A 32 -14.31 5.73 -4.44
N ARG A 33 -13.59 5.43 -3.35
CA ARG A 33 -13.63 4.10 -2.75
C ARG A 33 -14.88 3.91 -1.91
N PHE A 34 -15.66 2.86 -2.20
CA PHE A 34 -16.92 2.62 -1.51
C PHE A 34 -16.76 2.37 0.00
N CYS A 35 -15.80 1.54 0.40
CA CYS A 35 -15.54 1.22 1.82
C CYS A 35 -14.49 2.11 2.48
N GLU A 36 -14.20 3.30 1.93
CA GLU A 36 -13.23 4.20 2.54
C GLU A 36 -13.59 4.52 4.00
N ASN A 37 -12.62 4.35 4.90
CA ASN A 37 -12.78 4.51 6.35
C ASN A 37 -13.84 3.58 7.01
N ARG A 38 -14.37 2.58 6.31
CA ARG A 38 -15.27 1.55 6.88
C ARG A 38 -14.51 0.28 7.23
N ASN A 39 -13.81 -0.30 6.26
CA ASN A 39 -13.06 -1.55 6.42
C ASN A 39 -11.53 -1.37 6.30
N GLU A 40 -11.07 -0.13 6.29
CA GLU A 40 -9.65 0.21 6.13
C GLU A 40 -9.09 0.95 7.35
N ALA A 41 -7.91 0.57 7.80
CA ALA A 41 -7.17 1.25 8.86
C ALA A 41 -5.76 1.64 8.40
N ARG A 42 -5.25 2.80 8.85
CA ARG A 42 -3.91 3.29 8.47
C ARG A 42 -2.78 2.79 9.37
N SER A 43 -3.13 2.18 10.50
CA SER A 43 -2.20 1.66 11.49
C SER A 43 -2.88 0.58 12.35
N MET A 44 -2.08 -0.29 12.97
CA MET A 44 -2.59 -1.26 13.95
C MET A 44 -3.29 -0.56 15.12
N ARG A 45 -2.80 0.60 15.56
CA ARG A 45 -3.45 1.38 16.63
C ARG A 45 -4.85 1.84 16.22
N SER A 46 -4.99 2.41 15.02
CA SER A 46 -6.31 2.82 14.52
C SER A 46 -7.24 1.64 14.30
N LEU A 47 -6.69 0.50 13.88
CA LEU A 47 -7.43 -0.75 13.69
C LEU A 47 -8.00 -1.25 15.03
N ARG A 48 -7.16 -1.35 16.07
CA ARG A 48 -7.59 -1.74 17.42
C ARG A 48 -8.68 -0.84 17.96
N TRP A 49 -8.53 0.47 17.77
CA TRP A 49 -9.51 1.43 18.24
C TRP A 49 -10.82 1.37 17.47
N HIS A 50 -10.77 1.25 16.14
CA HIS A 50 -11.96 1.25 15.28
C HIS A 50 -12.80 -0.01 15.45
N PHE A 51 -12.17 -1.16 15.62
CA PHE A 51 -12.85 -2.47 15.75
C PHE A 51 -12.88 -3.01 17.18
N GLY A 52 -12.44 -2.23 18.17
CA GLY A 52 -12.46 -2.65 19.58
C GLY A 52 -11.60 -3.89 19.88
N ILE A 53 -10.53 -4.13 19.11
CA ILE A 53 -9.69 -5.32 19.25
C ILE A 53 -8.90 -5.23 20.56
N ARG A 54 -9.25 -6.12 21.50
CA ARG A 54 -8.58 -6.25 22.81
C ARG A 54 -7.43 -7.24 22.78
N ASN A 55 -7.59 -8.32 22.02
CA ASN A 55 -6.59 -9.36 21.83
C ASN A 55 -6.37 -9.57 20.33
N GLU A 56 -5.12 -9.49 19.87
CA GLU A 56 -4.76 -9.68 18.46
C GLU A 56 -4.66 -11.17 18.09
N ASP A 57 -4.50 -12.05 19.08
CA ASP A 57 -4.34 -13.50 18.87
C ASP A 57 -5.64 -14.16 18.36
N ASP A 58 -6.79 -13.52 18.59
CA ASP A 58 -8.09 -13.98 18.09
C ASP A 58 -8.29 -13.64 16.60
N TRP A 59 -7.34 -12.91 15.99
CA TRP A 59 -7.44 -12.42 14.61
C TRP A 59 -6.46 -13.13 13.67
N ILE A 60 -7.00 -13.58 12.53
CA ILE A 60 -6.21 -14.17 11.46
C ILE A 60 -5.66 -13.05 10.57
N HIS A 61 -4.33 -12.96 10.50
CA HIS A 61 -3.65 -11.99 9.66
C HIS A 61 -3.28 -12.65 8.32
N THR A 62 -3.82 -12.13 7.22
CA THR A 62 -3.50 -12.62 5.87
C THR A 62 -2.70 -11.56 5.10
N MET A 63 -1.67 -12.00 4.39
CA MET A 63 -0.86 -11.16 3.51
C MET A 63 -0.76 -11.79 2.13
N VAL A 64 -0.87 -10.98 1.09
CA VAL A 64 -0.57 -11.38 -0.29
C VAL A 64 0.82 -10.87 -0.63
N THR A 65 1.75 -11.80 -0.87
CA THR A 65 3.11 -11.49 -1.32
C THR A 65 3.23 -11.66 -2.84
N ARG A 66 4.28 -11.08 -3.41
CA ARG A 66 4.67 -11.22 -4.82
C ARG A 66 6.19 -11.39 -4.87
N ASP A 67 6.68 -11.90 -6.01
CA ASP A 67 8.11 -11.94 -6.25
C ASP A 67 8.72 -10.52 -6.08
N PRO A 68 9.84 -10.37 -5.34
CA PRO A 68 10.43 -9.07 -5.07
C PRO A 68 10.85 -8.30 -6.33
N VAL A 69 11.34 -9.02 -7.36
CA VAL A 69 11.78 -8.41 -8.63
C VAL A 69 10.56 -7.91 -9.39
N ASP A 70 9.50 -8.70 -9.49
CA ASP A 70 8.25 -8.28 -10.13
C ASP A 70 7.60 -7.10 -9.41
N ARG A 71 7.61 -7.11 -8.06
CA ARG A 71 7.14 -5.99 -7.24
C ARG A 71 7.93 -4.72 -7.55
N PHE A 72 9.24 -4.82 -7.63
CA PHE A 72 10.12 -3.69 -7.94
C PHE A 72 9.85 -3.15 -9.35
N LEU A 73 9.84 -4.00 -10.38
CA LEU A 73 9.59 -3.61 -11.76
C LEU A 73 8.23 -2.95 -11.93
N SER A 74 7.18 -3.55 -11.36
CA SER A 74 5.84 -2.98 -11.37
C SER A 74 5.80 -1.62 -10.67
N GLY A 75 6.50 -1.47 -9.55
CA GLY A 75 6.60 -0.19 -8.82
C GLY A 75 7.34 0.87 -9.62
N PHE A 76 8.44 0.51 -10.28
CA PHE A 76 9.24 1.42 -11.10
C PHE A 76 8.45 1.93 -12.29
N VAL A 77 7.78 1.03 -13.01
CA VAL A 77 6.92 1.41 -14.14
C VAL A 77 5.78 2.32 -13.68
N ASP A 78 5.12 1.99 -12.56
CA ASP A 78 3.99 2.77 -12.04
C ASP A 78 4.41 4.18 -11.56
N LYS A 79 5.48 4.26 -10.76
CA LYS A 79 5.89 5.51 -10.08
C LYS A 79 6.87 6.36 -10.87
N CYS A 80 7.78 5.76 -11.64
CA CYS A 80 8.81 6.50 -12.37
C CYS A 80 8.45 6.74 -13.83
N ILE A 81 7.72 5.84 -14.46
CA ILE A 81 7.40 5.94 -15.91
C ILE A 81 6.00 6.52 -16.13
N LYS A 82 4.97 5.94 -15.50
CA LYS A 82 3.57 6.30 -15.75
C LYS A 82 3.10 7.53 -14.96
N MET A 83 3.57 7.71 -13.73
CA MET A 83 3.19 8.83 -12.86
C MET A 83 4.41 9.64 -12.40
N PRO A 84 5.16 10.27 -13.33
CA PRO A 84 6.29 11.11 -12.94
C PRO A 84 5.79 12.27 -12.07
N LEU A 85 6.35 12.39 -10.86
CA LEU A 85 6.10 13.55 -10.01
C LEU A 85 6.81 14.78 -10.59
N PRO A 86 6.24 15.99 -10.44
CA PRO A 86 6.94 17.22 -10.83
C PRO A 86 8.21 17.41 -9.99
N GLY A 87 9.35 17.64 -10.64
CA GLY A 87 10.66 17.83 -10.00
C GLY A 87 11.67 16.70 -10.30
N GLU A 88 12.61 16.47 -9.39
CA GLU A 88 13.56 15.35 -9.46
C GLU A 88 12.91 14.03 -8.99
N TYR A 89 12.02 13.48 -9.82
CA TYR A 89 11.37 12.21 -9.51
C TYR A 89 12.32 11.02 -9.70
N CYS A 90 12.15 9.99 -8.87
CA CYS A 90 12.96 8.78 -8.88
C CYS A 90 14.45 9.08 -8.66
N ASN A 91 14.72 9.87 -7.62
CA ASN A 91 16.06 10.30 -7.20
C ASN A 91 16.87 10.97 -8.33
N GLY A 92 16.20 11.68 -9.23
CA GLY A 92 16.84 12.36 -10.37
C GLY A 92 17.19 11.45 -11.56
N CYS A 93 16.95 10.14 -11.47
CA CYS A 93 17.27 9.17 -12.52
C CYS A 93 16.19 9.03 -13.60
N LYS A 94 14.99 9.61 -13.40
CA LYS A 94 13.85 9.55 -14.32
C LYS A 94 13.50 8.09 -14.68
N ALA A 95 13.62 7.71 -15.96
CA ALA A 95 13.33 6.37 -16.47
C ALA A 95 14.55 5.43 -16.50
N ASN A 96 15.74 5.87 -16.08
CA ASN A 96 16.92 5.02 -16.05
C ASN A 96 16.90 4.13 -14.79
N MET A 97 16.57 2.85 -14.99
CA MET A 97 16.46 1.87 -13.90
C MET A 97 17.79 1.60 -13.20
N THR A 98 18.89 1.46 -13.95
CA THR A 98 20.22 1.18 -13.38
C THR A 98 20.65 2.31 -12.45
N CYS A 99 20.49 3.56 -12.88
CA CYS A 99 20.72 4.74 -12.05
C CYS A 99 19.86 4.70 -10.79
N PHE A 100 18.56 4.43 -10.94
CA PHE A 100 17.61 4.42 -9.84
C PHE A 100 17.95 3.36 -8.78
N VAL A 101 18.27 2.13 -9.19
CA VAL A 101 18.64 1.04 -8.28
C VAL A 101 19.87 1.40 -7.45
N ILE A 102 20.91 1.95 -8.10
CA ILE A 102 22.14 2.35 -7.42
C ILE A 102 21.85 3.48 -6.43
N LYS A 103 21.11 4.51 -6.85
CA LYS A 103 20.76 5.65 -6.00
C LYS A 103 19.87 5.27 -4.81
N GLU A 104 18.88 4.41 -5.02
CA GLU A 104 18.01 3.93 -3.96
C GLU A 104 18.78 3.09 -2.94
N TYR A 105 19.74 2.27 -3.40
CA TYR A 105 20.63 1.52 -2.52
C TYR A 105 21.56 2.43 -1.70
N GLU A 106 22.23 3.40 -2.35
CA GLU A 106 23.07 4.41 -1.68
C GLU A 106 22.26 5.15 -0.61
N ARG A 107 21.03 5.54 -0.96
CA ARG A 107 20.10 6.22 -0.07
C ARG A 107 19.74 5.36 1.13
N MET A 108 19.35 4.10 0.92
CA MET A 108 19.04 3.15 1.99
C MET A 108 20.21 3.00 2.97
N VAL A 109 21.44 2.82 2.48
CA VAL A 109 22.65 2.74 3.30
C VAL A 109 22.91 4.04 4.06
N SER A 110 22.66 5.19 3.44
CA SER A 110 22.83 6.49 4.09
C SER A 110 21.80 6.73 5.21
N GLU A 111 20.55 6.30 5.02
CA GLU A 111 19.49 6.44 6.02
C GLU A 111 19.73 5.55 7.24
N LEU A 112 20.30 4.35 7.06
CA LEU A 112 20.70 3.47 8.17
C LEU A 112 21.75 4.08 9.10
N LYS A 113 22.53 5.05 8.62
CA LYS A 113 23.54 5.77 9.43
C LYS A 113 22.95 6.97 10.19
N LYS A 114 21.71 7.37 9.89
CA LYS A 114 21.05 8.51 10.52
C LYS A 114 20.23 8.05 11.72
N ASP A 115 20.21 8.87 12.75
CA ASP A 115 19.40 8.64 13.95
C ASP A 115 17.89 8.85 13.68
N ARG A 116 17.56 9.58 12.59
CA ARG A 116 16.19 9.80 12.12
C ARG A 116 16.08 9.55 10.62
N PHE A 117 15.15 8.67 10.25
CA PHE A 117 14.81 8.37 8.86
C PHE A 117 14.03 9.52 8.21
N THR A 118 14.55 10.04 7.11
CA THR A 118 13.84 10.98 6.24
C THR A 118 13.20 10.23 5.08
N ARG A 119 11.88 10.04 5.11
CA ARG A 119 11.13 9.25 4.12
C ARG A 119 10.63 10.12 2.96
N THR A 120 11.23 9.97 1.78
CA THR A 120 10.68 10.55 0.55
C THR A 120 9.55 9.70 -0.03
N PHE A 121 9.00 10.17 -1.14
CA PHE A 121 7.96 9.45 -1.87
C PHE A 121 8.48 8.10 -2.36
N GLU A 122 9.68 8.06 -2.94
CA GLU A 122 10.35 6.87 -3.44
C GLU A 122 10.56 5.84 -2.32
N ASP A 123 11.14 6.27 -1.20
CA ASP A 123 11.41 5.42 -0.04
C ASP A 123 10.16 4.65 0.42
N ARG A 124 8.99 5.31 0.43
CA ARG A 124 7.72 4.69 0.85
C ARG A 124 7.27 3.56 -0.08
N HIS A 125 7.70 3.56 -1.34
CA HIS A 125 7.27 2.58 -2.33
C HIS A 125 8.32 1.47 -2.54
N PHE A 126 9.60 1.82 -2.53
CA PHE A 126 10.69 0.93 -2.93
C PHE A 126 11.48 0.32 -1.79
N PHE A 127 11.58 0.97 -0.62
CA PHE A 127 12.29 0.38 0.50
C PHE A 127 11.68 -0.97 0.90
N PRO A 128 12.47 -1.89 1.49
CA PRO A 128 11.97 -3.15 2.01
C PRO A 128 10.81 -2.86 2.96
N GLN A 129 9.59 -3.23 2.55
CA GLN A 129 8.39 -2.93 3.32
C GLN A 129 8.34 -3.85 4.52
N ASN A 130 8.90 -3.42 5.64
CA ASN A 130 8.53 -3.90 6.96
C ASN A 130 7.11 -3.39 7.28
N CYS A 131 6.08 -4.09 6.80
CA CYS A 131 4.66 -3.96 7.17
C CYS A 131 4.10 -2.54 7.35
N PHE A 132 4.59 -1.51 6.65
CA PHE A 132 3.89 -0.23 6.55
C PHE A 132 2.93 -0.28 5.36
N SER A 133 1.90 -1.12 5.46
CA SER A 133 0.77 -1.03 4.54
C SER A 133 0.01 0.25 4.86
N SER A 134 -0.09 1.16 3.89
CA SER A 134 -0.87 2.40 4.03
C SER A 134 -2.37 2.17 4.22
N SER A 135 -2.83 0.91 4.10
CA SER A 135 -4.15 0.42 4.46
C SER A 135 -4.02 -1.03 4.94
N ILE A 136 -4.45 -1.31 6.17
CA ILE A 136 -4.76 -2.65 6.67
C ILE A 136 -6.24 -2.85 6.38
N VAL A 137 -6.58 -3.92 5.68
CA VAL A 137 -7.96 -4.24 5.32
C VAL A 137 -8.34 -5.53 6.04
N LEU A 138 -9.47 -5.50 6.74
CA LEU A 138 -9.98 -6.66 7.47
C LEU A 138 -11.06 -7.38 6.67
N CYS A 139 -11.02 -8.70 6.73
CA CYS A 139 -12.11 -9.57 6.34
C CYS A 139 -12.58 -10.27 7.63
N GLY A 140 -13.64 -9.77 8.25
CA GLY A 140 -14.24 -10.40 9.43
C GLY A 140 -15.26 -11.44 8.97
N GLN A 141 -15.14 -12.68 9.44
CA GLN A 141 -16.25 -13.62 9.38
C GLN A 141 -17.28 -13.19 10.43
N HIS A 142 -18.42 -12.68 9.99
CA HIS A 142 -19.61 -12.65 10.83
C HIS A 142 -20.03 -14.11 11.08
N GLN A 143 -19.89 -14.57 12.33
CA GLN A 143 -20.69 -15.66 12.88
C GLN A 143 -21.87 -15.07 13.64
#